data_AF-A0A8H3TQM2-F1
#
_entry.id   AF-A0A8H3TQM2-F1
#
_cell.length_a   1.000
_cell.length_b   1.000
_cell.length_c   1.000
_cell.angle_alpha   90.00
_cell.angle_beta   90.00
_cell.angle_gamma   90.00
#
_symmetry.space_group_name_H-M   'P 1'
#
loop_
_entity.id
_entity.type
_entity.pdbx_description
1 polymer ?
#
loop_
_entity_poly.entity_id
_entity_poly.type
_entity_poly.pdbx_seq_one_letter_code
_entity_poly.pdbx_strand_id
1 'polypeptide(L)'
;MAKIGSQEGAAHEVCIDTGSAISLMDSQYLKKNFPDIKVNPASTIMLKGVGSNQTHGWINADIHFINDCKEYTSIPGAFHVVTSLTTKIIIGNDILAEEGALIDLKTCSCSFKSAKGNIPIVSIKSTVPPPGQPAARLQNVFTIKPGHQSRVPVALTALPPTSLYLLEPIQVSDDIKVARTIGLTKQTHHYAHVMNVGANIIKIPANYPPITSLRTLRTTWKLSKKPSRNWTSTYLSRRTKRNL
;
A
#
# COMPACT_ATOMS: atom_id res chain seq x y z
N MET A 1 -13.85 1.78 5.01
CA MET A 1 -14.51 0.50 4.65
C MET A 1 -15.29 0.74 3.37
N ALA A 2 -15.34 -0.23 2.46
CA ALA A 2 -16.13 -0.15 1.23
C ALA A 2 -16.78 -1.49 0.89
N LYS A 3 -17.90 -1.46 0.18
CA LYS A 3 -18.48 -2.64 -0.48
C LYS A 3 -18.05 -2.65 -1.94
N ILE A 4 -17.83 -3.82 -2.50
CA ILE A 4 -17.27 -3.99 -3.85
C ILE A 4 -18.29 -4.72 -4.73
N GLY A 5 -18.62 -4.14 -5.88
CA GLY A 5 -19.53 -4.68 -6.89
C GLY A 5 -21.03 -4.50 -6.59
N SER A 6 -21.43 -4.56 -5.31
CA SER A 6 -22.81 -4.34 -4.89
C SER A 6 -22.88 -3.56 -3.57
N GLN A 7 -23.99 -2.83 -3.38
CA GLN A 7 -24.33 -2.21 -2.10
C GLN A 7 -24.83 -3.23 -1.07
N GLU A 8 -25.14 -4.45 -1.48
CA GLU A 8 -25.47 -5.57 -0.59
C GLU A 8 -24.20 -6.32 -0.18
N GLY A 9 -24.25 -7.00 0.98
CA GLY A 9 -23.12 -7.79 1.48
C GLY A 9 -22.20 -7.08 2.46
N ALA A 10 -21.04 -7.70 2.69
CA ALA A 10 -20.08 -7.28 3.72
C ALA A 10 -19.28 -6.04 3.27
N ALA A 11 -18.95 -5.18 4.23
CA ALA A 11 -17.98 -4.12 4.00
C ALA A 11 -16.55 -4.65 4.21
N HIS A 12 -15.63 -4.18 3.37
CA HIS A 12 -14.24 -4.61 3.34
C HIS A 12 -13.31 -3.44 3.69
N GLU A 13 -12.19 -3.76 4.34
CA GLU A 13 -11.11 -2.79 4.51
C GLU A 13 -10.46 -2.52 3.16
N VAL A 14 -10.26 -1.24 2.86
CA VAL A 14 -9.63 -0.79 1.63
C VAL A 14 -8.61 0.28 1.98
N CYS A 15 -7.43 0.18 1.36
CA CYS A 15 -6.36 1.15 1.53
C CYS A 15 -6.44 2.20 0.43
N ILE A 16 -6.56 3.47 0.81
CA ILE A 16 -6.41 4.61 -0.11
C ILE A 16 -4.92 4.94 -0.15
N ASP A 17 -4.29 4.80 -1.32
CA ASP A 17 -2.84 4.96 -1.48
C ASP A 17 -2.52 5.87 -2.67
N THR A 18 -2.28 7.15 -2.38
CA THR A 18 -1.87 8.14 -3.40
C THR A 18 -0.45 7.90 -3.93
N GLY A 19 0.31 6.98 -3.33
CA GLY A 19 1.60 6.50 -3.84
C GLY A 19 1.47 5.38 -4.85
N SER A 20 0.29 4.75 -4.97
CA SER A 20 0.04 3.69 -5.95
C SER A 20 -0.48 4.30 -7.26
N ALA A 21 0.19 4.02 -8.37
CA ALA A 21 -0.26 4.49 -9.69
C ALA A 21 -1.51 3.74 -10.18
N ILE A 22 -1.68 2.49 -9.77
CA ILE A 22 -2.81 1.64 -10.17
C ILE A 22 -3.50 1.03 -8.94
N SER A 23 -4.77 0.73 -9.08
CA SER A 23 -5.58 0.06 -8.07
C SER A 23 -5.39 -1.45 -8.13
N LEU A 24 -5.26 -2.09 -6.97
CA LEU A 24 -4.84 -3.49 -6.84
C LEU A 24 -5.78 -4.30 -5.93
N MET A 25 -5.98 -5.57 -6.28
CA MET A 25 -6.68 -6.53 -5.44
C MET A 25 -5.93 -7.87 -5.34
N ASP A 26 -5.87 -8.41 -4.12
CA ASP A 26 -5.26 -9.70 -3.82
C ASP A 26 -6.10 -10.85 -4.41
N SER A 27 -5.46 -11.73 -5.18
CA SER A 27 -6.14 -12.82 -5.90
C SER A 27 -6.79 -13.86 -4.98
N GLN A 28 -6.18 -14.15 -3.82
CA GLN A 28 -6.76 -15.10 -2.86
C GLN A 28 -7.93 -14.46 -2.13
N TYR A 29 -7.82 -13.17 -1.82
CA TYR A 29 -8.90 -12.40 -1.24
C TYR A 29 -10.10 -12.29 -2.19
N LEU A 30 -9.84 -12.01 -3.47
CA LEU A 30 -10.85 -11.94 -4.52
C LEU A 30 -11.63 -13.26 -4.62
N LYS A 31 -10.91 -14.37 -4.80
CA LYS A 31 -11.53 -15.71 -4.90
C LYS A 31 -12.37 -16.10 -3.68
N LYS A 32 -11.96 -15.67 -2.49
CA LYS A 32 -12.65 -16.00 -1.24
C LYS A 32 -13.92 -15.19 -1.05
N ASN A 33 -13.87 -13.89 -1.33
CA ASN A 33 -14.95 -12.97 -0.94
C ASN A 33 -15.88 -12.59 -2.11
N PHE A 34 -15.40 -12.74 -3.35
CA PHE A 34 -16.14 -12.42 -4.56
C PHE A 34 -15.97 -13.54 -5.61
N PRO A 35 -16.40 -14.79 -5.28
CA PRO A 35 -16.16 -15.96 -6.13
C PRO A 35 -16.81 -15.85 -7.52
N ASP A 36 -17.86 -15.05 -7.65
CA ASP A 36 -18.63 -14.88 -8.88
C ASP A 36 -18.06 -13.81 -9.82
N ILE A 37 -17.12 -12.99 -9.35
CA ILE A 37 -16.47 -11.97 -10.20
C ILE A 37 -15.48 -12.65 -11.14
N LYS A 38 -15.71 -12.52 -12.44
CA LYS A 38 -14.80 -12.99 -13.48
C LYS A 38 -13.61 -12.04 -13.62
N VAL A 39 -12.41 -12.61 -13.58
CA VAL A 39 -11.17 -11.88 -13.87
C VAL A 39 -10.97 -11.81 -15.37
N ASN A 40 -10.89 -10.59 -15.89
CA ASN A 40 -10.55 -10.34 -17.28
C ASN A 40 -9.04 -10.55 -17.48
N PRO A 41 -8.63 -11.23 -18.57
CA PRO A 41 -7.23 -11.34 -18.92
C PRO A 41 -6.66 -9.96 -19.26
N ALA A 42 -5.39 -9.74 -18.90
CA ALA A 42 -4.63 -8.56 -19.32
C ALA A 42 -3.15 -8.93 -19.50
N SER A 43 -2.43 -8.07 -20.22
CA SER A 43 -0.98 -8.13 -20.24
C SER A 43 -0.41 -7.99 -18.83
N THR A 44 0.63 -8.75 -18.55
CA THR A 44 1.32 -8.73 -17.26
C THR A 44 2.02 -7.39 -17.06
N ILE A 45 1.64 -6.68 -15.99
CA ILE A 45 2.30 -5.45 -15.55
C ILE A 45 3.21 -5.80 -14.39
N MET A 46 4.51 -5.51 -14.54
CA MET A 46 5.48 -5.65 -13.46
C MET A 46 5.35 -4.50 -12.47
N LEU A 47 5.05 -4.81 -11.21
CA LEU A 47 4.84 -3.82 -10.17
C LEU A 47 6.16 -3.44 -9.50
N LYS A 48 6.41 -2.13 -9.39
CA LYS A 48 7.48 -1.57 -8.58
C LYS A 48 6.88 -1.08 -7.26
N GLY A 49 7.54 -1.38 -6.13
CA GLY A 49 7.12 -0.91 -4.80
C GLY A 49 6.32 -1.91 -3.96
N VAL A 50 5.60 -2.85 -4.58
CA VAL A 50 4.86 -3.93 -3.88
C VAL A 50 5.57 -5.27 -4.08
N GLY A 51 6.82 -5.35 -3.63
CA GLY A 51 7.64 -6.57 -3.60
C GLY A 51 7.56 -7.43 -4.86
N SER A 52 8.23 -7.03 -5.95
CA SER A 52 8.37 -7.80 -7.21
C SER A 52 7.13 -8.60 -7.64
N ASN A 53 5.93 -8.02 -7.49
CA ASN A 53 4.69 -8.65 -7.95
C ASN A 53 4.42 -8.33 -9.42
N GLN A 54 3.56 -9.14 -10.02
CA GLN A 54 3.05 -8.92 -11.37
C GLN A 54 1.53 -9.06 -11.39
N THR A 55 0.86 -8.35 -12.30
CA THR A 55 -0.59 -8.48 -12.49
C THR A 55 -0.91 -9.69 -13.35
N HIS A 56 -2.06 -10.33 -13.09
CA HIS A 56 -2.49 -11.56 -13.79
C HIS A 56 -3.84 -11.39 -14.49
N GLY A 57 -4.36 -10.17 -14.51
CA GLY A 57 -5.69 -9.82 -14.97
C GLY A 57 -6.21 -8.60 -14.24
N TRP A 58 -7.48 -8.30 -14.46
CA TRP A 58 -8.16 -7.17 -13.85
C TRP A 58 -9.66 -7.43 -13.72
N ILE A 59 -10.34 -6.64 -12.91
CA ILE A 59 -11.79 -6.64 -12.75
C ILE A 59 -12.33 -5.22 -12.82
N ASN A 60 -13.56 -5.06 -13.27
CA ASN A 60 -14.37 -3.86 -13.02
C ASN A 60 -15.30 -4.15 -11.85
N ALA A 61 -15.34 -3.24 -10.88
CA ALA A 61 -16.30 -3.30 -9.80
C ALA A 61 -16.59 -1.89 -9.29
N ASP A 62 -17.86 -1.60 -9.05
CA ASP A 62 -18.24 -0.38 -8.33
C ASP A 62 -17.77 -0.48 -6.88
N ILE A 63 -17.32 0.66 -6.35
CA ILE A 63 -16.84 0.80 -4.99
C ILE A 63 -17.85 1.66 -4.25
N HIS A 64 -18.53 1.07 -3.27
CA HIS A 64 -19.56 1.74 -2.50
C HIS A 64 -19.05 2.06 -1.09
N PHE A 65 -18.99 3.34 -0.77
CA PHE A 65 -18.68 3.83 0.57
C PHE A 65 -19.95 4.35 1.24
N ILE A 66 -20.02 4.23 2.56
CA ILE A 66 -21.05 4.92 3.35
C ILE A 66 -20.47 6.28 3.75
N ASN A 67 -21.14 7.36 3.37
CA ASN A 67 -20.73 8.71 3.74
C ASN A 67 -21.24 9.10 5.15
N ASP A 68 -20.85 10.28 5.61
CA ASP A 68 -21.27 10.91 6.87
C ASP A 68 -22.79 11.10 6.97
N CYS A 69 -23.49 11.27 5.84
CA CYS A 69 -24.94 11.28 5.75
C CYS A 69 -25.60 9.89 5.81
N LYS A 70 -24.82 8.81 5.98
CA LYS A 70 -25.28 7.40 5.94
C LYS A 70 -25.86 6.96 4.58
N GLU A 71 -25.50 7.66 3.51
CA GLU A 71 -25.86 7.33 2.14
C GLU A 71 -24.69 6.64 1.42
N TYR A 72 -24.99 5.92 0.34
CA TYR A 72 -23.95 5.32 -0.48
C TYR A 72 -23.36 6.33 -1.46
N THR A 73 -22.05 6.54 -1.35
CA THR A 73 -21.21 7.12 -2.39
C THR A 73 -20.64 5.98 -3.23
N SER A 74 -21.01 5.92 -4.51
CA SER A 74 -20.58 4.86 -5.42
C SER A 74 -19.68 5.45 -6.50
N ILE A 75 -18.52 4.84 -6.72
CA ILE A 75 -17.61 5.20 -7.81
C ILE A 75 -17.24 3.95 -8.61
N PRO A 76 -17.13 4.03 -9.94
CA PRO A 76 -16.62 2.91 -10.72
C PRO A 76 -15.13 2.70 -10.45
N GLY A 77 -14.65 1.47 -10.59
CA GLY A 77 -13.24 1.16 -10.38
C GLY A 77 -12.77 -0.05 -11.16
N ALA A 78 -11.56 0.05 -11.70
CA ALA A 78 -10.83 -1.08 -12.25
C ALA A 78 -9.72 -1.51 -11.27
N PHE A 79 -9.69 -2.79 -10.91
CA PHE A 79 -8.64 -3.33 -10.04
C PHE A 79 -7.80 -4.35 -10.79
N HIS A 80 -6.49 -4.15 -10.81
CA HIS A 80 -5.56 -5.19 -11.26
C HIS A 80 -5.40 -6.26 -10.19
N VAL A 81 -5.46 -7.52 -10.62
CA VAL A 81 -5.36 -8.68 -9.72
C VAL A 81 -3.92 -9.12 -9.60
N VAL A 82 -3.44 -9.27 -8.38
CA VAL A 82 -2.06 -9.67 -8.05
C VAL A 82 -2.05 -10.87 -7.11
N THR A 83 -0.92 -11.57 -7.04
CA THR A 83 -0.83 -12.82 -6.26
C THR A 83 -1.06 -12.58 -4.76
N SER A 84 -0.46 -11.55 -4.18
CA SER A 84 -0.56 -11.27 -2.74
C SER A 84 -0.42 -9.78 -2.43
N LEU A 85 -1.33 -9.25 -1.61
CA LEU A 85 -1.24 -7.92 -0.99
C LEU A 85 -1.45 -8.03 0.52
N THR A 86 -0.73 -7.21 1.29
CA THR A 86 -0.93 -7.12 2.73
C THR A 86 -2.29 -6.49 3.05
N THR A 87 -2.65 -5.38 2.41
CA THR A 87 -3.89 -4.61 2.62
C THR A 87 -5.11 -5.20 1.91
N LYS A 88 -4.93 -6.24 1.08
CA LYS A 88 -5.96 -6.93 0.28
C LYS A 88 -6.60 -6.14 -0.84
N ILE A 89 -6.94 -4.87 -0.62
CA ILE A 89 -7.48 -3.96 -1.62
C ILE A 89 -6.76 -2.61 -1.49
N ILE A 90 -6.26 -2.09 -2.61
CA ILE A 90 -5.65 -0.76 -2.73
C ILE A 90 -6.39 0.01 -3.81
N ILE A 91 -6.83 1.22 -3.47
CA ILE A 91 -7.32 2.23 -4.43
C ILE A 91 -6.16 3.21 -4.67
N GLY A 92 -5.66 3.19 -5.89
CA GLY A 92 -4.57 4.03 -6.36
C GLY A 92 -5.04 5.25 -7.14
N ASN A 93 -4.08 6.00 -7.67
CA ASN A 93 -4.33 7.27 -8.37
C ASN A 93 -5.08 7.13 -9.68
N ASP A 94 -5.09 5.96 -10.32
CA ASP A 94 -5.95 5.69 -11.47
C ASP A 94 -7.41 5.99 -11.15
N ILE A 95 -7.91 5.53 -10.00
CA ILE A 95 -9.28 5.83 -9.54
C ILE A 95 -9.33 7.17 -8.81
N LEU A 96 -8.39 7.44 -7.88
CA LEU A 96 -8.45 8.63 -7.03
C LEU A 96 -8.38 9.93 -7.83
N ALA A 97 -7.49 10.01 -8.83
CA ALA A 97 -7.34 11.23 -9.60
C ALA A 97 -8.50 11.42 -10.59
N GLU A 98 -8.98 10.32 -11.20
CA GLU A 98 -10.11 10.34 -12.14
C GLU A 98 -11.40 10.82 -11.46
N GLU A 99 -11.68 10.32 -10.27
CA GLU A 99 -12.86 10.70 -9.48
C GLU A 99 -12.68 12.02 -8.69
N GLY A 100 -11.53 12.69 -8.86
CA GLY A 100 -11.21 13.94 -8.19
C GLY A 100 -11.24 13.82 -6.67
N ALA A 101 -10.62 12.77 -6.13
CA ALA A 101 -10.60 12.49 -4.70
C ALA A 101 -9.90 13.60 -3.91
N LEU A 102 -10.54 14.06 -2.84
CA LEU A 102 -9.97 14.98 -1.86
C LEU A 102 -9.82 14.24 -0.54
N ILE A 103 -8.57 14.02 -0.12
CA ILE A 103 -8.23 13.31 1.12
C ILE A 103 -7.81 14.34 2.17
N ASP A 104 -8.67 14.57 3.16
CA ASP A 104 -8.40 15.45 4.29
C ASP A 104 -7.98 14.64 5.52
N LEU A 105 -6.68 14.65 5.80
CA LEU A 105 -6.10 13.96 6.96
C LEU A 105 -6.38 14.68 8.29
N LYS A 106 -6.75 15.98 8.27
CA LYS A 106 -7.11 16.74 9.47
C LYS A 106 -8.47 16.30 9.98
N THR A 107 -9.45 16.19 9.08
CA THR A 107 -10.80 15.71 9.41
C THR A 107 -10.93 14.19 9.30
N CYS A 108 -9.89 13.49 8.83
CA CYS A 108 -9.90 12.06 8.56
C CYS A 108 -11.07 11.68 7.66
N SER A 109 -11.22 12.41 6.55
CA SER A 109 -12.27 12.18 5.56
C SER A 109 -11.73 12.14 4.14
N CYS A 110 -12.48 11.50 3.25
CA CYS A 110 -12.24 11.51 1.82
C CYS A 110 -13.55 11.88 1.11
N SER A 111 -13.50 12.71 0.09
CA SER A 111 -14.64 12.98 -0.79
C SER A 111 -14.23 12.81 -2.24
N PHE A 112 -15.20 12.65 -3.12
CA PHE A 112 -14.99 12.53 -4.57
C PHE A 112 -15.77 13.64 -5.26
N LYS A 113 -15.22 14.19 -6.35
CA LYS A 113 -15.84 15.31 -7.07
C LYS A 113 -17.23 14.95 -7.63
N SER A 114 -17.37 13.70 -8.06
CA SER A 114 -18.59 13.13 -8.66
C SER A 114 -19.67 12.76 -7.64
N ALA A 115 -19.36 12.74 -6.33
CA ALA A 115 -20.25 12.23 -5.30
C ALA A 115 -20.45 13.19 -4.12
N LYS A 116 -21.63 13.11 -3.47
CA LYS A 116 -21.97 13.94 -2.31
C LYS A 116 -21.61 13.25 -0.99
N GLY A 117 -21.21 14.08 -0.03
CA GLY A 117 -20.88 13.65 1.34
C GLY A 117 -19.42 13.28 1.53
N ASN A 118 -19.02 13.17 2.78
CA ASN A 118 -17.65 12.80 3.13
C ASN A 118 -17.60 11.35 3.63
N ILE A 119 -16.64 10.60 3.12
CA ILE A 119 -16.38 9.23 3.53
C ILE A 119 -15.40 9.27 4.70
N PRO A 120 -15.76 8.74 5.88
CA PRO A 120 -14.83 8.66 6.99
C PRO A 120 -13.69 7.69 6.66
N ILE A 121 -12.46 8.15 6.85
CA ILE A 121 -11.24 7.33 6.68
C ILE A 121 -10.51 7.21 8.01
N VAL A 122 -9.73 6.15 8.17
CA VAL A 122 -8.88 5.97 9.35
C VAL A 122 -7.45 6.21 8.94
N SER A 123 -6.83 7.26 9.50
CA SER A 123 -5.39 7.46 9.39
C SER A 123 -4.69 6.72 10.52
N ILE A 124 -3.98 5.65 10.18
CA ILE A 124 -3.08 4.98 11.13
C ILE A 124 -1.86 5.88 11.29
N LYS A 125 -1.89 6.76 12.31
CA LYS A 125 -0.73 7.59 12.65
C LYS A 125 0.44 6.68 12.97
N SER A 126 1.47 6.71 12.12
CA SER A 126 2.78 6.17 12.49
C SER A 126 3.22 6.96 13.72
N THR A 127 3.40 6.29 14.86
CA THR A 127 4.12 6.88 15.98
C THR A 127 5.57 7.05 15.53
N VAL A 128 5.83 8.21 14.91
CA VAL A 128 7.17 8.67 14.59
C VAL A 128 7.85 8.84 15.95
N PRO A 129 8.93 8.09 16.25
CA PRO A 129 9.72 8.38 17.44
C PRO A 129 10.15 9.85 17.39
N PRO A 130 10.22 10.56 18.52
CA PRO A 130 10.74 11.93 18.53
C PRO A 130 12.08 11.99 17.77
N PRO A 131 12.38 13.11 17.08
CA PRO A 131 13.55 13.22 16.22
C PRO A 131 14.82 12.87 17.00
N GLY A 132 15.36 11.68 16.72
CA GLY A 132 16.71 11.28 17.10
C GLY A 132 17.70 11.71 16.01
N GLN A 133 18.99 11.40 16.23
CA GLN A 133 20.04 11.60 15.23
C GLN A 133 19.62 11.02 13.86
N PRO A 134 19.98 11.69 12.74
CA PRO A 134 19.51 11.28 11.44
C PRO A 134 19.95 9.87 11.07
N ALA A 135 18.95 9.07 10.72
CA ALA A 135 19.06 7.68 10.33
C ALA A 135 19.81 7.44 9.03
N ALA A 136 19.73 8.40 8.10
CA ALA A 136 20.36 8.30 6.81
C ALA A 136 20.84 9.67 6.31
N ARG A 137 21.95 9.67 5.57
CA ARG A 137 22.56 10.86 4.97
C ARG A 137 22.85 10.63 3.50
N LEU A 138 22.76 11.68 2.68
CA LEU A 138 23.17 11.58 1.27
C LEU A 138 24.66 11.22 1.19
N GLN A 139 25.00 10.25 0.34
CA GLN A 139 26.41 9.87 0.12
C GLN A 139 27.15 10.94 -0.69
N ASN A 140 26.48 11.51 -1.69
CA ASN A 140 27.07 12.43 -2.66
C ASN A 140 26.23 13.70 -2.77
N VAL A 141 26.84 14.76 -3.27
CA VAL A 141 26.12 15.97 -3.72
C VAL A 141 25.16 15.57 -4.83
N PHE A 142 23.93 16.07 -4.76
CA PHE A 142 22.90 15.76 -5.73
C PHE A 142 22.15 17.01 -6.19
N THR A 143 21.92 17.14 -7.49
CA THR A 143 21.18 18.26 -8.07
C THR A 143 19.87 17.76 -8.67
N ILE A 144 18.76 18.42 -8.35
CA ILE A 144 17.44 18.06 -8.83
C ILE A 144 16.73 19.27 -9.46
N LYS A 145 16.26 19.10 -10.70
CA LYS A 145 15.52 20.13 -11.44
C LYS A 145 14.08 20.24 -10.92
N PRO A 146 13.42 21.40 -11.08
CA PRO A 146 11.99 21.57 -10.81
C PRO A 146 11.14 20.46 -11.43
N GLY A 147 10.16 19.96 -10.68
CA GLY A 147 9.22 18.92 -11.11
C GLY A 147 9.81 17.52 -11.29
N HIS A 148 11.12 17.32 -11.01
CA HIS A 148 11.76 16.02 -11.16
C HIS A 148 11.75 15.23 -9.85
N GLN A 149 11.84 13.90 -9.98
CA GLN A 149 12.05 12.97 -8.87
C GLN A 149 13.24 12.05 -9.15
N SER A 150 13.92 11.59 -8.09
CA SER A 150 15.09 10.72 -8.20
C SER A 150 15.28 9.83 -6.98
N ARG A 151 15.94 8.69 -7.19
CA ARG A 151 16.44 7.83 -6.11
C ARG A 151 17.90 8.19 -5.83
N VAL A 152 18.13 8.78 -4.66
CA VAL A 152 19.46 9.23 -4.25
C VAL A 152 20.11 8.23 -3.29
N PRO A 153 21.38 7.85 -3.50
CA PRO A 153 22.08 6.98 -2.57
C PRO A 153 22.22 7.61 -1.18
N VAL A 154 21.95 6.82 -0.15
CA VAL A 154 22.09 7.23 1.25
C VAL A 154 22.96 6.24 2.03
N ALA A 155 23.77 6.78 2.94
CA ALA A 155 24.45 6.00 3.97
C ALA A 155 23.55 5.94 5.20
N LEU A 156 23.33 4.75 5.74
CA LEU A 156 22.62 4.57 7.00
C LEU A 156 23.60 4.75 8.17
N THR A 157 23.21 5.51 9.19
CA THR A 157 24.04 5.75 10.38
C THR A 157 24.24 4.46 11.18
N ALA A 158 23.21 3.61 11.22
CA ALA A 158 23.29 2.25 11.74
C ALA A 158 22.31 1.36 10.99
N LEU A 159 22.72 0.12 10.71
CA LEU A 159 21.81 -0.88 10.16
C LEU A 159 20.89 -1.39 11.28
N PRO A 160 19.57 -1.47 11.03
CA PRO A 160 18.64 -2.04 12.00
C PRO A 160 18.84 -3.55 12.12
N PRO A 161 18.53 -4.15 13.28
CA PRO A 161 18.61 -5.60 13.47
C PRO A 161 17.54 -6.39 12.70
N THR A 162 16.54 -5.72 12.10
CA THR A 162 15.47 -6.35 11.34
C THR A 162 15.87 -6.55 9.88
N SER A 163 15.24 -7.49 9.17
CA SER A 163 15.50 -7.71 7.74
C SER A 163 15.02 -6.56 6.85
N LEU A 164 14.00 -5.85 7.30
CA LEU A 164 13.37 -4.70 6.65
C LEU A 164 13.42 -3.48 7.56
N TYR A 165 13.54 -2.32 6.96
CA TYR A 165 13.49 -1.05 7.68
C TYR A 165 12.71 0.00 6.91
N LEU A 166 12.21 0.98 7.64
CA LEU A 166 11.50 2.13 7.11
C LEU A 166 12.32 3.39 7.37
N LEU A 167 12.56 4.16 6.31
CA LEU A 167 13.09 5.51 6.37
C LEU A 167 11.90 6.46 6.36
N GLU A 168 11.65 7.12 7.49
CA GLU A 168 10.63 8.15 7.59
C GLU A 168 11.24 9.49 7.14
N PRO A 169 10.62 10.16 6.15
CA PRO A 169 11.16 11.39 5.61
C PRO A 169 11.07 12.52 6.65
N ILE A 170 12.02 13.45 6.61
CA ILE A 170 11.87 14.76 7.25
C ILE A 170 11.37 15.73 6.18
N GLN A 171 10.61 16.73 6.61
CA GLN A 171 10.52 17.95 5.82
C GLN A 171 11.92 18.58 5.72
N VAL A 172 12.48 18.52 4.52
CA VAL A 172 13.82 19.06 4.18
C VAL A 172 13.74 20.55 3.88
N SER A 173 12.76 20.91 3.05
CA SER A 173 12.36 22.28 2.74
C SER A 173 10.94 22.24 2.18
N ASP A 174 10.35 23.41 1.91
CA ASP A 174 9.03 23.46 1.26
C ASP A 174 9.09 22.94 -0.18
N ASP A 175 10.24 23.13 -0.85
CA ASP A 175 10.48 22.75 -2.23
C ASP A 175 10.96 21.30 -2.43
N ILE A 176 11.45 20.63 -1.38
CA ILE A 176 11.90 19.23 -1.46
C ILE A 176 10.98 18.32 -0.66
N LYS A 177 10.40 17.34 -1.35
CA LYS A 177 9.67 16.23 -0.73
C LYS A 177 10.52 14.99 -0.75
N VAL A 178 10.60 14.30 0.39
CA VAL A 178 11.26 13.00 0.50
C VAL A 178 10.18 11.96 0.73
N ALA A 179 10.20 10.87 -0.03
CA ALA A 179 9.24 9.80 0.15
C ALA A 179 9.70 8.85 1.26
N ARG A 180 8.73 8.33 2.00
CA ARG A 180 8.94 7.19 2.89
C ARG A 180 9.46 6.01 2.08
N THR A 181 10.58 5.43 2.50
CA THR A 181 11.25 4.36 1.76
C THR A 181 11.38 3.10 2.62
N ILE A 182 11.04 1.93 2.07
CA ILE A 182 11.31 0.63 2.70
C ILE A 182 12.61 0.07 2.10
N GLY A 183 13.55 -0.34 2.95
CA GLY A 183 14.79 -0.97 2.52
C GLY A 183 15.03 -2.31 3.19
N LEU A 184 15.93 -3.09 2.58
CA LEU A 184 16.39 -4.38 3.10
C LEU A 184 17.77 -4.19 3.73
N THR A 185 17.94 -4.65 4.96
CA THR A 185 19.21 -4.53 5.70
C THR A 185 20.37 -5.28 5.02
N LYS A 186 20.06 -6.32 4.23
CA LYS A 186 21.07 -7.09 3.48
C LYS A 186 21.55 -6.43 2.18
N GLN A 187 20.94 -5.31 1.77
CA GLN A 187 21.38 -4.62 0.55
C GLN A 187 22.69 -3.87 0.79
N THR A 188 23.58 -3.89 -0.20
CA THR A 188 24.85 -3.14 -0.15
C THR A 188 24.66 -1.64 -0.45
N HIS A 189 23.53 -1.27 -1.04
CA HIS A 189 23.20 0.11 -1.40
C HIS A 189 21.80 0.45 -0.90
N HIS A 190 21.69 1.61 -0.28
CA HIS A 190 20.43 2.15 0.25
C HIS A 190 20.11 3.46 -0.45
N TYR A 191 18.83 3.76 -0.60
CA TYR A 191 18.37 4.92 -1.35
C TYR A 191 17.25 5.63 -0.60
N ALA A 192 17.16 6.94 -0.79
CA ALA A 192 15.97 7.73 -0.51
C ALA A 192 15.35 8.20 -1.83
N HIS A 193 14.03 8.31 -1.89
CA HIS A 193 13.35 8.90 -3.04
C HIS A 193 13.05 10.36 -2.75
N VAL A 194 13.52 11.26 -3.61
CA VAL A 194 13.40 12.72 -3.45
C VAL A 194 12.71 13.33 -4.66
N MET A 195 11.94 14.39 -4.43
CA MET A 195 11.24 15.14 -5.46
C MET A 195 11.41 16.64 -5.20
N ASN A 196 11.67 17.39 -6.27
CA ASN A 196 11.66 18.84 -6.25
C ASN A 196 10.30 19.34 -6.73
N VAL A 197 9.52 19.89 -5.81
CA VAL A 197 8.20 20.49 -6.07
C VAL A 197 8.27 22.03 -6.18
N GLY A 198 9.45 22.62 -6.00
CA GLY A 198 9.69 24.06 -6.13
C GLY A 198 10.00 24.49 -7.57
N ALA A 199 10.14 25.79 -7.77
CA ALA A 199 10.38 26.41 -9.07
C ALA A 199 11.86 26.46 -9.48
N ASN A 200 12.78 26.22 -8.56
CA ASN A 200 14.23 26.39 -8.77
C ASN A 200 14.98 25.06 -8.78
N ILE A 201 16.13 25.02 -9.46
CA ILE A 201 17.07 23.89 -9.34
C ILE A 201 17.63 23.87 -7.93
N ILE A 202 17.63 22.70 -7.29
CA ILE A 202 18.11 22.53 -5.92
C ILE A 202 19.33 21.63 -5.91
N LYS A 203 20.41 22.10 -5.25
CA LYS A 203 21.62 21.34 -4.98
C LYS A 203 21.64 20.91 -3.51
N ILE A 204 21.55 19.62 -3.27
CA ILE A 204 21.60 19.01 -1.94
C ILE A 204 23.04 18.57 -1.67
N PRO A 205 23.70 19.05 -0.61
CA PRO A 205 25.08 18.67 -0.32
C PRO A 205 25.21 17.21 0.14
N ALA A 206 26.42 16.65 0.03
CA ALA A 206 26.74 15.38 0.66
C ALA A 206 26.61 15.48 2.19
N ASN A 207 26.40 14.35 2.87
CA ASN A 207 26.16 14.25 4.32
C ASN A 207 24.93 14.97 4.85
N TYR A 208 24.14 15.61 3.97
CA TYR A 208 22.87 16.21 4.32
C TYR A 208 21.94 15.12 4.89
N PRO A 209 21.18 15.39 5.97
CA PRO A 209 20.28 14.43 6.59
C PRO A 209 18.84 14.57 6.04
N PRO A 210 18.47 13.90 4.93
CA PRO A 210 17.09 13.95 4.43
C PRO A 210 16.10 13.16 5.31
N ILE A 211 16.59 12.36 6.27
CA ILE A 211 15.84 11.34 7.01
C ILE A 211 16.29 11.33 8.48
N THR A 212 15.39 11.65 9.43
CA THR A 212 15.75 11.67 10.86
C THR A 212 15.55 10.33 11.53
N SER A 213 14.53 9.55 11.15
CA SER A 213 14.19 8.33 11.90
C SER A 213 14.24 7.07 11.05
N LEU A 214 14.92 6.07 11.60
CA LEU A 214 14.94 4.71 11.11
C LEU A 214 13.95 3.94 11.97
N ARG A 215 12.81 3.55 11.40
CA ARG A 215 11.87 2.68 12.09
C ARG A 215 12.25 1.25 11.77
N THR A 216 12.60 0.49 12.81
CA THR A 216 12.56 -0.97 12.72
C THR A 216 11.11 -1.36 12.48
N LEU A 217 10.84 -1.98 11.35
CA LEU A 217 9.57 -2.66 11.17
C LEU A 217 9.66 -3.93 12.03
N ARG A 218 9.17 -3.84 13.27
CA ARG A 218 8.87 -5.06 14.03
C ARG A 218 7.81 -5.77 13.22
N THR A 219 8.20 -6.90 12.67
CA THR A 219 7.30 -7.96 12.26
C THR A 219 6.56 -8.48 13.50
N THR A 220 5.65 -7.69 14.09
CA THR A 220 4.65 -8.23 15.02
C THR A 220 3.62 -8.99 14.20
N TRP A 221 4.06 -10.13 13.67
CA TRP A 221 3.18 -11.21 13.28
C TRP A 221 2.58 -11.75 14.58
N LYS A 222 1.33 -11.39 14.88
CA LYS A 222 0.46 -12.42 15.42
C LYS A 222 0.06 -13.26 14.22
N LEU A 223 0.84 -14.31 13.95
CA LEU A 223 0.25 -15.49 13.32
C LEU A 223 -0.97 -15.82 14.17
N SER A 224 -2.18 -15.55 13.64
CA SER A 224 -3.35 -16.17 14.22
C SER A 224 -3.06 -17.66 14.20
N LYS A 225 -3.06 -18.27 15.39
CA LYS A 225 -2.87 -19.70 15.55
C LYS A 225 -3.79 -20.37 14.53
N LYS A 226 -3.23 -21.16 13.62
CA LYS A 226 -4.02 -22.13 12.85
C LYS A 226 -4.88 -22.87 13.88
N PRO A 227 -6.21 -22.97 13.69
CA PRO A 227 -6.97 -23.93 14.46
C PRO A 227 -6.34 -25.30 14.16
N SER A 228 -5.81 -25.95 15.19
CA SER A 228 -5.39 -27.34 15.12
C SER A 228 -6.65 -28.15 14.79
N ARG A 229 -6.84 -28.47 13.51
CA ARG A 229 -7.76 -29.52 13.10
C ARG A 229 -7.16 -30.84 13.54
N ASN A 230 -7.56 -31.31 14.72
CA ASN A 230 -7.46 -32.72 15.09
C ASN A 230 -8.42 -33.48 14.16
N TRP A 231 -7.89 -34.01 13.06
CA TRP A 231 -8.53 -35.11 12.35
C TRP A 231 -8.13 -36.39 13.07
N THR A 232 -8.94 -36.80 14.05
CA THR A 232 -8.96 -38.21 14.44
C THR A 232 -9.64 -38.98 13.31
N SER A 233 -8.83 -39.78 12.64
CA SER A 233 -9.25 -40.83 11.72
C SER A 233 -10.17 -41.81 12.45
N THR A 234 -11.46 -41.83 12.08
CA THR A 234 -12.29 -43.01 12.30
C THR A 234 -12.55 -43.66 10.95
N TYR A 235 -11.78 -44.72 10.72
CA TYR A 235 -12.00 -45.74 9.70
C TYR A 235 -13.46 -46.21 9.75
N LEU A 236 -14.18 -46.07 8.63
CA LEU A 236 -15.35 -46.89 8.33
C LEU A 236 -15.18 -47.46 6.93
N SER A 237 -14.54 -48.64 6.89
CA SER A 237 -14.57 -49.52 5.73
C SER A 237 -16.00 -50.02 5.51
N ARG A 238 -16.65 -49.58 4.43
CA ARG A 238 -17.71 -50.37 3.79
C ARG A 238 -17.24 -50.75 2.40
N ARG A 239 -16.50 -51.86 2.35
CA ARG A 239 -16.27 -52.64 1.13
C ARG A 239 -17.62 -53.27 0.76
N THR A 240 -18.16 -52.83 -0.37
CA THR A 240 -19.19 -53.52 -1.12
C THR A 240 -18.71 -54.93 -1.46
N LYS A 241 -19.28 -55.95 -0.82
CA LYS A 241 -19.33 -57.31 -1.38
C LYS A 241 -20.43 -57.31 -2.43
N ARG A 242 -20.03 -57.25 -3.70
CA ARG A 242 -20.77 -57.93 -4.78
C ARG A 242 -20.02 -59.23 -5.01
N ASN A 243 -20.73 -60.34 -4.89
CA ASN A 243 -20.58 -61.50 -5.77
C ASN A 243 -21.90 -62.27 -5.71
N LEU A 244 -22.18 -62.92 -6.84
CA LEU A 244 -23.09 -64.06 -6.98
C LEU A 244 -23.03 -65.01 -5.76
#